data_AF-A0A1G2I4E6-F1
#
_entry.id   AF-A0A1G2I4E6-F1
#
_cell.length_a   1.000
_cell.length_b   1.000
_cell.length_c   1.000
_cell.angle_alpha   90.00
_cell.angle_beta   90.00
_cell.angle_gamma   90.00
#
_symmetry.space_group_name_H-M   'P 1'
#
loop_
_entity.id
_entity.type
_entity.pdbx_description
1 polymer ?
#
loop_
_entity_poly.entity_id
_entity_poly.type
_entity_poly.pdbx_seq_one_letter_code
_entity_poly.pdbx_strand_id
1 'polypeptide(L)'
;MKKQYDLVIQLGSQVMCKEELIDMDGTRITTYFLAPHTRMRTDASAIVIRKGIAPRLMISGGSNFGVRYDDKKIFNAEHPTQNKAAFTFEAFADADYHRKSEAAVIKDMLVKELGVPSTKVFAETLSATTEENAEFVKIMLKRRPMFTGNEKLAILTLLYHMSDSIVKAPEGDKRKPGALAVFRSAGLNVDPLFAENVLADSGSREIERVCEYYKTPKGGKQYDVDRMRDLLTEGKSLTEMMD
;
A
#
# COMPACT_ATOMS: atom_id res chain seq x y z
N MET A 1 -3.18 -24.96 -1.89
CA MET A 1 -1.93 -24.30 -1.45
C MET A 1 -1.93 -24.22 0.07
N LYS A 2 -0.79 -24.52 0.72
CA LYS A 2 -0.65 -24.36 2.19
C LYS A 2 -0.57 -22.87 2.54
N LYS A 3 -1.11 -22.49 3.71
CA LYS A 3 -0.90 -21.16 4.31
C LYS A 3 0.59 -20.92 4.45
N GLN A 4 1.07 -19.79 3.92
CA GLN A 4 2.48 -19.42 3.97
C GLN A 4 2.78 -18.40 5.06
N TYR A 5 1.79 -17.57 5.41
CA TYR A 5 1.90 -16.49 6.39
C TYR A 5 0.68 -16.47 7.34
N ASP A 6 0.87 -15.98 8.56
CA ASP A 6 -0.22 -15.79 9.53
C ASP A 6 -0.91 -14.43 9.34
N LEU A 7 -0.14 -13.43 8.90
CA LEU A 7 -0.62 -12.08 8.60
C LEU A 7 0.15 -11.51 7.41
N VAL A 8 -0.60 -10.95 6.45
CA VAL A 8 -0.03 -10.12 5.39
C VAL A 8 -0.37 -8.66 5.65
N ILE A 9 0.63 -7.79 5.59
CA ILE A 9 0.54 -6.35 5.83
C ILE A 9 0.59 -5.64 4.47
N GLN A 10 -0.54 -5.08 4.02
CA GLN A 10 -0.56 -4.18 2.86
C GLN A 10 -0.28 -2.76 3.33
N LEU A 11 0.71 -2.12 2.72
CA LEU A 11 0.96 -0.70 2.95
C LEU A 11 -0.04 0.14 2.18
N GLY A 12 -0.60 1.13 2.90
CA GLY A 12 -1.35 2.25 2.37
C GLY A 12 -0.57 2.94 1.25
N SER A 13 -1.33 3.57 0.38
CA SER A 13 -0.80 4.27 -0.77
C SER A 13 -1.86 5.17 -1.36
N GLN A 14 -1.59 5.75 -2.52
CA GLN A 14 -2.37 6.86 -3.03
C GLN A 14 -3.84 6.50 -3.23
N VAL A 15 -4.71 7.22 -2.53
CA VAL A 15 -6.16 7.21 -2.69
C VAL A 15 -6.58 8.58 -3.25
N MET A 16 -7.54 8.60 -4.15
CA MET A 16 -8.09 9.81 -4.72
C MET A 16 -9.52 9.99 -4.23
N CYS A 17 -9.89 11.22 -3.96
CA CYS A 17 -11.20 11.59 -3.46
C CYS A 17 -11.81 12.58 -4.44
N LYS A 18 -13.06 12.37 -4.85
CA LYS A 18 -13.82 13.37 -5.59
C LYS A 18 -15.21 13.57 -4.96
N GLU A 19 -15.59 14.84 -4.86
CA GLU A 19 -16.96 15.25 -4.51
C GLU A 19 -17.78 15.25 -5.81
N GLU A 20 -18.19 14.08 -6.30
CA GLU A 20 -18.84 13.94 -7.61
C GLU A 20 -20.37 13.85 -7.55
N LEU A 21 -20.94 13.46 -6.41
CA LEU A 21 -22.35 13.12 -6.35
C LEU A 21 -23.08 14.05 -5.39
N ILE A 22 -24.20 14.60 -5.84
CA ILE A 22 -25.15 15.33 -5.00
C ILE A 22 -26.34 14.41 -4.82
N ASP A 23 -26.61 14.01 -3.57
CA ASP A 23 -27.78 13.23 -3.19
C ASP A 23 -29.07 14.04 -3.44
N MET A 24 -30.24 13.40 -3.40
CA MET A 24 -31.52 14.05 -3.68
C MET A 24 -31.83 15.22 -2.73
N ASP A 25 -31.22 15.24 -1.55
CA ASP A 25 -31.36 16.30 -0.54
C ASP A 25 -30.31 17.42 -0.67
N GLY A 26 -29.43 17.35 -1.68
CA GLY A 26 -28.34 18.31 -1.87
C GLY A 26 -27.02 17.92 -1.18
N THR A 27 -26.96 16.79 -0.47
CA THR A 27 -25.75 16.33 0.23
C THR A 27 -24.69 15.88 -0.76
N ARG A 28 -23.47 16.40 -0.63
CA ARG A 28 -22.33 15.93 -1.44
C ARG A 28 -21.81 14.58 -0.92
N ILE A 29 -21.93 13.54 -1.73
CA ILE A 29 -21.38 12.21 -1.45
C ILE A 29 -19.93 12.16 -1.93
N THR A 30 -19.04 11.88 -0.99
CA THR A 30 -17.62 11.70 -1.27
C THR A 30 -17.37 10.33 -1.89
N THR A 31 -16.80 10.30 -3.11
CA THR A 31 -16.40 9.07 -3.79
C THR A 31 -14.89 8.89 -3.74
N TYR A 32 -14.43 7.66 -3.49
CA TYR A 32 -13.02 7.31 -3.38
C TYR A 32 -12.58 6.38 -4.51
N PHE A 33 -11.36 6.59 -5.01
CA PHE A 33 -10.74 5.82 -6.08
C PHE A 33 -9.31 5.43 -5.68
N LEU A 34 -8.82 4.28 -6.14
CA LEU A 34 -7.41 3.90 -5.94
C LEU A 34 -6.59 4.32 -7.14
N ALA A 35 -5.41 4.90 -6.88
CA ALA A 35 -4.41 5.04 -7.94
C ALA A 35 -4.02 3.64 -8.48
N PRO A 36 -3.54 3.53 -9.73
CA PRO A 36 -3.27 2.22 -10.35
C PRO A 36 -2.38 1.29 -9.52
N HIS A 37 -1.38 1.86 -8.85
CA HIS A 37 -0.44 1.13 -7.99
C HIS A 37 -1.09 0.64 -6.69
N THR A 38 -1.95 1.45 -6.08
CA THR A 38 -2.75 1.06 -4.92
C THR A 38 -3.75 -0.01 -5.30
N ARG A 39 -4.38 0.11 -6.49
CA ARG A 39 -5.29 -0.91 -7.02
C ARG A 39 -4.61 -2.25 -7.22
N MET A 40 -3.40 -2.28 -7.79
CA MET A 40 -2.63 -3.53 -7.93
C MET A 40 -2.37 -4.20 -6.58
N ARG A 41 -1.98 -3.45 -5.54
CA ARG A 41 -1.80 -3.99 -4.18
C ARG A 41 -3.11 -4.53 -3.60
N THR A 42 -4.20 -3.80 -3.77
CA THR A 42 -5.53 -4.19 -3.27
C THR A 42 -6.05 -5.44 -3.97
N ASP A 43 -5.90 -5.55 -5.29
CA ASP A 43 -6.26 -6.74 -6.05
C ASP A 43 -5.43 -7.95 -5.59
N ALA A 44 -4.11 -7.77 -5.41
CA ALA A 44 -3.21 -8.80 -4.88
C ALA A 44 -3.63 -9.25 -3.46
N SER A 45 -4.00 -8.33 -2.57
CA SER A 45 -4.49 -8.65 -1.23
C SER A 45 -5.76 -9.50 -1.26
N ALA A 46 -6.68 -9.25 -2.19
CA ALA A 46 -7.85 -10.10 -2.36
C ALA A 46 -7.45 -11.52 -2.79
N ILE A 47 -6.48 -11.66 -3.70
CA ILE A 47 -5.94 -12.96 -4.13
C ILE A 47 -5.28 -13.69 -2.95
N VAL A 48 -4.51 -12.99 -2.11
CA VAL A 48 -3.89 -13.56 -0.89
C VAL A 48 -4.91 -14.28 -0.01
N ILE A 49 -6.06 -13.65 0.25
CA ILE A 49 -7.13 -14.26 1.06
C ILE A 49 -7.81 -15.41 0.30
N ARG A 50 -8.15 -15.22 -0.99
CA ARG A 50 -8.87 -16.22 -1.80
C ARG A 50 -8.06 -17.50 -1.99
N LYS A 51 -6.75 -17.38 -2.23
CA LYS A 51 -5.83 -18.53 -2.40
C LYS A 51 -5.36 -19.13 -1.07
N GLY A 52 -5.69 -18.50 0.06
CA GLY A 52 -5.28 -18.96 1.39
C GLY A 52 -3.79 -18.80 1.66
N ILE A 53 -3.12 -17.85 1.00
CA ILE A 53 -1.71 -17.51 1.25
C ILE A 53 -1.54 -17.04 2.70
N ALA A 54 -2.48 -16.21 3.15
CA ALA A 54 -2.64 -15.81 4.55
C ALA A 54 -4.11 -15.83 4.95
N PRO A 55 -4.43 -16.07 6.24
CA PRO A 55 -5.80 -16.06 6.73
C PRO A 55 -6.34 -14.66 7.00
N ARG A 56 -5.46 -13.66 7.19
CA ARG A 56 -5.78 -12.31 7.63
C ARG A 56 -4.93 -11.28 6.91
N LEU A 57 -5.50 -10.09 6.73
CA LEU A 57 -4.85 -8.89 6.23
C LEU A 57 -4.84 -7.79 7.29
N MET A 58 -3.74 -7.05 7.33
CA MET A 58 -3.67 -5.74 7.95
C MET A 58 -3.35 -4.71 6.86
N ILE A 59 -4.21 -3.70 6.70
CA ILE A 59 -3.91 -2.55 5.86
C ILE A 59 -3.42 -1.45 6.79
N SER A 60 -2.20 -0.95 6.59
CA SER A 60 -1.62 0.12 7.42
C SER A 60 -1.41 1.36 6.58
N GLY A 61 -2.17 2.40 6.90
CA GLY A 61 -2.16 3.68 6.20
C GLY A 61 -3.27 4.58 6.70
N GLY A 62 -2.89 5.63 7.42
CA GLY A 62 -3.79 6.65 7.94
C GLY A 62 -4.16 7.74 6.94
N SER A 63 -4.43 8.92 7.48
CA SER A 63 -4.71 10.13 6.70
C SER A 63 -3.38 10.81 6.35
N ASN A 64 -2.77 10.35 5.26
CA ASN A 64 -1.51 10.90 4.76
C ASN A 64 -1.73 11.74 3.49
N PHE A 65 -0.72 12.52 3.09
CA PHE A 65 -0.59 13.24 1.81
C PHE A 65 -0.78 12.36 0.56
N GLY A 66 -0.81 11.03 0.71
CA GLY A 66 -1.16 10.06 -0.33
C GLY A 66 -2.65 10.03 -0.64
N VAL A 67 -3.52 10.49 0.26
CA VAL A 67 -4.88 10.79 -0.15
C VAL A 67 -4.84 12.14 -0.86
N ARG A 68 -4.77 12.12 -2.19
CA ARG A 68 -4.77 13.33 -3.02
C ARG A 68 -6.19 13.88 -3.02
N TYR A 69 -6.44 14.64 -1.97
CA TYR A 69 -7.67 15.33 -1.63
C TYR A 69 -7.83 16.56 -2.52
N ASP A 70 -8.01 16.39 -3.83
CA ASP A 70 -8.08 17.50 -4.81
C ASP A 70 -6.78 18.34 -4.81
N ASP A 71 -6.00 18.24 -5.89
CA ASP A 71 -4.72 18.96 -6.04
C ASP A 71 -4.88 20.48 -5.75
N LYS A 72 -6.07 21.07 -5.95
CA LYS A 72 -6.35 22.49 -5.67
C LYS A 72 -6.56 22.82 -4.19
N LYS A 73 -6.92 21.86 -3.34
CA LYS A 73 -7.20 22.08 -1.91
C LYS A 73 -5.95 21.85 -1.03
N ILE A 74 -5.03 20.99 -1.46
CA ILE A 74 -3.75 20.76 -0.78
C ILE A 74 -2.72 21.84 -1.15
N PHE A 75 -2.77 22.37 -2.38
CA PHE A 75 -1.90 23.45 -2.86
C PHE A 75 -2.74 24.72 -3.10
N ASN A 76 -2.92 25.55 -2.07
CA ASN A 76 -3.67 26.79 -2.22
C ASN A 76 -2.84 27.91 -2.91
N ALA A 77 -3.54 28.94 -3.40
CA ALA A 77 -2.98 29.99 -4.27
C ALA A 77 -1.97 30.94 -3.59
N GLU A 78 -1.76 30.85 -2.28
CA GLU A 78 -0.91 31.79 -1.52
C GLU A 78 0.57 31.39 -1.45
N HIS A 79 0.96 30.23 -1.98
CA HIS A 79 2.36 29.82 -1.90
C HIS A 79 2.95 29.40 -3.25
N PRO A 80 3.46 30.36 -4.06
CA PRO A 80 4.01 30.11 -5.39
C PRO A 80 5.29 29.25 -5.44
N THR A 81 5.72 28.69 -4.30
CA THR A 81 6.93 27.86 -4.16
C THR A 81 6.82 26.71 -3.14
N GLN A 82 5.68 26.46 -2.50
CA GLN A 82 5.58 25.33 -1.55
C GLN A 82 5.22 24.02 -2.26
N ASN A 83 6.27 23.34 -2.73
CA ASN A 83 6.28 21.88 -2.93
C ASN A 83 6.26 21.10 -1.59
N LYS A 84 5.64 21.64 -0.53
CA LYS A 84 5.68 21.08 0.83
C LYS A 84 4.27 20.85 1.35
N ALA A 85 4.00 19.58 1.61
CA ALA A 85 2.90 19.06 2.41
C ALA A 85 2.63 19.92 3.68
N ALA A 86 1.39 20.38 3.88
CA ALA A 86 0.96 21.11 5.06
C ALA A 86 0.67 20.15 6.24
N PHE A 87 1.70 19.81 7.02
CA PHE A 87 1.59 19.01 8.24
C PHE A 87 1.16 19.88 9.44
N THR A 88 -0.08 20.37 9.46
CA THR A 88 -0.64 21.13 10.60
C THR A 88 -1.67 20.31 11.36
N PHE A 89 -1.84 20.59 12.66
CA PHE A 89 -2.83 19.91 13.48
C PHE A 89 -4.24 20.06 12.90
N GLU A 90 -4.57 21.26 12.41
CA GLU A 90 -5.86 21.58 11.80
C GLU A 90 -6.09 20.76 10.53
N ALA A 91 -5.07 20.59 9.68
CA ALA A 91 -5.17 19.78 8.47
C ALA A 91 -5.41 18.29 8.80
N PHE A 92 -4.75 17.77 9.83
CA PHE A 92 -4.98 16.40 10.30
C PHE A 92 -6.37 16.24 10.93
N ALA A 93 -6.80 17.18 11.78
CA ALA A 93 -8.10 17.14 12.45
C ALA A 93 -9.27 17.24 11.46
N ASP A 94 -9.16 18.11 10.44
CA ASP A 94 -10.14 18.23 9.37
C ASP A 94 -10.25 16.94 8.54
N ALA A 95 -9.10 16.38 8.15
CA ALA A 95 -9.05 15.13 7.39
C ALA A 95 -9.61 13.94 8.17
N ASP A 96 -9.35 13.85 9.48
CA ASP A 96 -9.89 12.82 10.37
C ASP A 96 -11.41 12.90 10.49
N TYR A 97 -11.96 14.11 10.65
CA TYR A 97 -13.40 14.29 10.81
C TYR A 97 -14.19 14.06 9.51
N HIS A 98 -13.71 14.57 8.40
CA HIS A 98 -14.49 14.60 7.15
C HIS A 98 -14.21 13.45 6.19
N ARG A 99 -13.11 12.70 6.37
CA ARG A 99 -12.63 11.79 5.33
C ARG A 99 -12.17 10.45 5.90
N LYS A 100 -12.12 9.45 5.03
CA LYS A 100 -11.58 8.14 5.35
C LYS A 100 -10.07 8.13 5.16
N SER A 101 -9.38 7.42 6.04
CA SER A 101 -7.97 7.05 5.87
C SER A 101 -7.75 6.12 4.68
N GLU A 102 -6.51 6.02 4.20
CA GLU A 102 -6.13 5.11 3.11
C GLU A 102 -6.56 3.67 3.41
N ALA A 103 -6.24 3.18 4.62
CA ALA A 103 -6.57 1.83 5.04
C ALA A 103 -8.08 1.58 5.12
N ALA A 104 -8.86 2.55 5.55
CA ALA A 104 -10.31 2.44 5.59
C ALA A 104 -10.90 2.36 4.17
N VAL A 105 -10.42 3.17 3.23
CA VAL A 105 -10.85 3.11 1.82
C VAL A 105 -10.48 1.78 1.17
N ILE A 106 -9.23 1.33 1.34
CA ILE A 106 -8.75 0.06 0.79
C ILE A 106 -9.56 -1.11 1.36
N LYS A 107 -9.83 -1.12 2.68
CA LYS A 107 -10.68 -2.13 3.32
C LYS A 107 -12.09 -2.13 2.74
N ASP A 108 -12.69 -0.95 2.56
CA ASP A 108 -14.02 -0.84 1.94
C ASP A 108 -14.05 -1.46 0.54
N MET A 109 -13.03 -1.21 -0.29
CA MET A 109 -12.95 -1.82 -1.63
C MET A 109 -12.72 -3.33 -1.59
N LEU A 110 -11.86 -3.83 -0.71
CA LEU A 110 -11.66 -5.27 -0.52
C LEU A 110 -12.98 -5.98 -0.17
N VAL A 111 -13.76 -5.37 0.72
CA VAL A 111 -15.03 -5.95 1.20
C VAL A 111 -16.14 -5.81 0.16
N LYS A 112 -16.37 -4.59 -0.33
CA LYS A 112 -17.55 -4.26 -1.16
C LYS A 112 -17.36 -4.66 -2.61
N GLU A 113 -16.19 -4.40 -3.20
CA GLU A 113 -15.93 -4.69 -4.62
C GLU A 113 -15.33 -6.09 -4.83
N LEU A 114 -14.44 -6.52 -3.93
CA LEU A 114 -13.67 -7.76 -4.11
C LEU A 114 -14.17 -8.93 -3.26
N GLY A 115 -15.24 -8.73 -2.48
CA GLY A 115 -15.93 -9.79 -1.73
C GLY A 115 -15.10 -10.44 -0.61
N VAL A 116 -14.05 -9.76 -0.12
CA VAL A 116 -13.25 -10.25 1.00
C VAL A 116 -14.06 -10.08 2.29
N PRO A 117 -14.22 -11.13 3.14
CA PRO A 117 -14.94 -10.97 4.40
C PRO A 117 -14.32 -9.89 5.29
N SER A 118 -15.15 -8.96 5.79
CA SER A 118 -14.68 -7.82 6.61
C SER A 118 -13.95 -8.25 7.89
N THR A 119 -14.29 -9.42 8.43
CA THR A 119 -13.65 -10.04 9.60
C THR A 119 -12.22 -10.52 9.36
N LYS A 120 -11.78 -10.59 8.09
CA LYS A 120 -10.42 -10.97 7.70
C LYS A 120 -9.50 -9.77 7.44
N VAL A 121 -10.03 -8.54 7.48
CA VAL A 121 -9.27 -7.33 7.14
C VAL A 121 -9.31 -6.36 8.32
N PHE A 122 -8.14 -6.12 8.91
CA PHE A 122 -7.94 -5.05 9.89
C PHE A 122 -7.39 -3.80 9.18
N ALA A 123 -7.92 -2.62 9.49
CA ALA A 123 -7.44 -1.35 8.96
C ALA A 123 -6.81 -0.55 10.11
N GLU A 124 -5.53 -0.24 9.99
CA GLU A 124 -4.79 0.67 10.87
C GLU A 124 -4.75 2.05 10.19
N THR A 125 -5.31 3.05 10.85
CA THR A 125 -5.78 4.30 10.22
C THR A 125 -5.08 5.56 10.72
N LEU A 126 -3.98 5.45 11.47
CA LEU A 126 -3.31 6.59 12.11
C LEU A 126 -1.97 6.94 11.47
N SER A 127 -1.28 5.96 10.90
CA SER A 127 0.05 6.12 10.31
C SER A 127 0.10 7.08 9.10
N ALA A 128 1.16 7.89 9.00
CA ALA A 128 1.39 8.83 7.91
C ALA A 128 2.72 8.59 7.16
N THR A 129 3.54 7.63 7.56
CA THR A 129 4.81 7.31 6.90
C THR A 129 5.03 5.81 6.90
N THR A 130 5.94 5.31 6.05
CA THR A 130 6.30 3.88 6.06
C THR A 130 6.91 3.48 7.41
N GLU A 131 7.65 4.37 8.04
CA GLU A 131 8.21 4.22 9.38
C GLU A 131 7.12 4.11 10.44
N GLU A 132 6.12 5.01 10.39
CA GLU A 132 4.96 4.93 11.27
C GLU A 132 4.15 3.65 11.03
N ASN A 133 3.94 3.25 9.77
CA ASN A 133 3.28 1.97 9.45
C ASN A 133 3.96 0.81 10.20
N ALA A 134 5.29 0.76 10.18
CA ALA A 134 6.05 -0.29 10.85
C ALA A 134 5.88 -0.25 12.39
N GLU A 135 5.95 0.94 13.00
CA GLU A 135 5.78 1.08 14.44
C GLU A 135 4.34 0.79 14.90
N PHE A 136 3.32 1.23 14.15
CA PHE A 136 1.93 0.89 14.44
C PHE A 136 1.68 -0.61 14.32
N VAL A 137 2.18 -1.27 13.27
CA VAL A 137 2.09 -2.73 13.12
C VAL A 137 2.73 -3.43 14.33
N LYS A 138 3.93 -3.02 14.73
CA LYS A 138 4.63 -3.55 15.91
C LYS A 138 3.84 -3.36 17.20
N ILE A 139 3.19 -2.23 17.39
CA ILE A 139 2.30 -1.99 18.54
C ILE A 139 1.09 -2.93 18.48
N MET A 140 0.46 -3.08 17.30
CA MET A 140 -0.71 -3.93 17.12
C MET A 140 -0.42 -5.41 17.40
N LEU A 141 0.75 -5.91 17.00
CA LEU A 141 1.18 -7.29 17.27
C LEU A 141 1.34 -7.63 18.75
N LYS A 142 1.35 -6.64 19.65
CA LYS A 142 1.35 -6.85 21.11
C LYS A 142 -0.05 -7.15 21.68
N ARG A 143 -1.13 -6.93 20.92
CA ARG A 143 -2.50 -7.12 21.41
C ARG A 143 -2.81 -8.62 21.60
N ARG A 144 -3.03 -9.02 22.86
CA ARG A 144 -3.47 -10.36 23.25
C ARG A 144 -4.98 -10.38 23.50
N PRO A 145 -5.71 -11.48 23.20
CA PRO A 145 -5.23 -12.74 22.62
C PRO A 145 -5.20 -12.76 21.06
N MET A 146 -5.39 -11.60 20.41
CA MET A 146 -5.49 -11.50 18.95
C MET A 146 -4.26 -12.04 18.20
N PHE A 147 -3.07 -11.74 18.75
CA PHE A 147 -1.77 -12.20 18.27
C PHE A 147 -1.06 -13.01 19.36
N THR A 148 -0.15 -13.88 18.95
CA THR A 148 0.70 -14.76 19.76
C THR A 148 2.10 -14.18 19.98
N GLY A 149 2.59 -13.35 19.06
CA GLY A 149 3.97 -12.83 19.03
C GLY A 149 4.92 -13.67 18.17
N ASN A 150 4.47 -14.80 17.62
CA ASN A 150 5.25 -15.69 16.76
C ASN A 150 4.70 -15.74 15.33
N GLU A 151 3.93 -14.73 14.93
CA GLU A 151 3.33 -14.65 13.61
C GLU A 151 4.40 -14.67 12.52
N LYS A 152 4.18 -15.49 11.48
CA LYS A 152 4.92 -15.35 10.24
C LYS A 152 4.31 -14.23 9.40
N LEU A 153 5.04 -13.14 9.27
CA LEU A 153 4.58 -11.90 8.64
C LEU A 153 5.11 -11.75 7.22
N ALA A 154 4.31 -11.15 6.34
CA ALA A 154 4.80 -10.63 5.06
C ALA A 154 4.30 -9.22 4.79
N ILE A 155 5.12 -8.42 4.10
CA ILE A 155 4.74 -7.11 3.61
C ILE A 155 4.33 -7.26 2.15
N LEU A 156 3.09 -6.86 1.84
CA LEU A 156 2.58 -6.79 0.49
C LEU A 156 2.74 -5.36 -0.05
N THR A 157 3.65 -5.22 -1.01
CA THR A 157 3.83 -3.97 -1.76
C THR A 157 4.37 -4.24 -3.16
N LEU A 158 4.61 -3.19 -3.94
CA LEU A 158 5.15 -3.30 -5.30
C LEU A 158 6.67 -3.39 -5.28
N LEU A 159 7.27 -3.98 -6.32
CA LEU A 159 8.72 -4.14 -6.47
C LEU A 159 9.49 -2.85 -6.18
N TYR A 160 9.11 -1.73 -6.79
CA TYR A 160 9.82 -0.46 -6.63
C TYR A 160 9.74 0.14 -5.22
N HIS A 161 8.81 -0.31 -4.38
CA HIS A 161 8.64 0.16 -3.01
C HIS A 161 9.18 -0.84 -1.98
N MET A 162 9.49 -2.08 -2.40
CA MET A 162 9.91 -3.15 -1.50
C MET A 162 11.35 -3.00 -1.00
N SER A 163 12.25 -2.42 -1.81
CA SER A 163 13.72 -2.54 -1.71
C SER A 163 14.29 -2.76 -0.29
N ASP A 164 15.18 -3.73 -0.15
CA ASP A 164 15.88 -4.05 1.11
C ASP A 164 17.07 -3.12 1.38
N SER A 165 17.50 -2.38 0.35
CA SER A 165 18.66 -1.52 0.45
C SER A 165 18.34 -0.25 1.26
N ILE A 166 18.96 -0.11 2.42
CA ILE A 166 19.37 1.19 2.94
C ILE A 166 20.55 1.61 2.05
N VAL A 167 20.30 2.05 0.82
CA VAL A 167 21.39 2.66 0.05
C VAL A 167 21.76 3.90 0.83
N LYS A 168 22.96 3.90 1.44
CA LYS A 168 23.63 5.13 1.84
C LYS A 168 23.76 5.94 0.57
N ALA A 169 22.76 6.77 0.35
CA ALA A 169 22.75 7.70 -0.73
C ALA A 169 24.04 8.53 -0.59
N PRO A 170 24.82 8.73 -1.68
CA PRO A 170 25.98 9.62 -1.64
C PRO A 170 25.58 10.93 -0.96
N GLU A 171 26.45 11.57 -0.16
CA GLU A 171 26.13 12.83 0.52
C GLU A 171 25.40 13.79 -0.43
N GLY A 172 24.10 14.04 -0.18
CA GLY A 172 23.24 14.86 -1.01
C GLY A 172 22.13 14.14 -1.78
N ASP A 173 22.22 12.82 -1.99
CA ASP A 173 21.12 12.00 -2.52
C ASP A 173 20.21 11.58 -1.33
N LYS A 174 18.89 11.74 -1.45
CA LYS A 174 17.92 11.50 -0.36
C LYS A 174 17.01 10.34 -0.72
N ARG A 175 17.58 9.19 -1.09
CA ARG A 175 16.76 7.98 -1.29
C ARG A 175 16.30 7.48 0.07
N LYS A 176 14.99 7.44 0.27
CA LYS A 176 14.37 6.84 1.45
C LYS A 176 14.56 5.32 1.39
N PRO A 177 14.77 4.64 2.53
CA PRO A 177 14.79 3.19 2.58
C PRO A 177 13.46 2.61 2.09
N GLY A 178 13.51 1.45 1.44
CA GLY A 178 12.30 0.74 1.01
C GLY A 178 11.55 0.11 2.18
N ALA A 179 10.33 -0.35 1.92
CA ALA A 179 9.42 -0.88 2.93
C ALA A 179 10.02 -2.03 3.75
N LEU A 180 10.73 -2.96 3.10
CA LEU A 180 11.30 -4.11 3.78
C LEU A 180 12.37 -3.69 4.80
N ALA A 181 13.27 -2.79 4.39
CA ALA A 181 14.32 -2.25 5.25
C ALA A 181 13.74 -1.49 6.47
N VAL A 182 12.69 -0.69 6.26
CA VAL A 182 12.04 0.08 7.33
C VAL A 182 11.42 -0.86 8.37
N PHE A 183 10.66 -1.86 7.95
CA PHE A 183 10.00 -2.79 8.88
C PHE A 183 11.00 -3.64 9.65
N ARG A 184 12.06 -4.11 9.00
CA ARG A 184 13.16 -4.83 9.67
C ARG A 184 13.88 -3.95 10.68
N SER A 185 14.12 -2.68 10.35
CA SER A 185 14.73 -1.71 11.26
C SER A 185 13.86 -1.42 12.48
N ALA A 186 12.53 -1.49 12.36
CA ALA A 186 11.60 -1.42 13.48
C ALA A 186 11.62 -2.67 14.38
N GLY A 187 12.35 -3.72 14.00
CA GLY A 187 12.48 -4.98 14.73
C GLY A 187 11.43 -6.03 14.36
N LEU A 188 10.75 -5.88 13.23
CA LEU A 188 9.79 -6.86 12.73
C LEU A 188 10.48 -7.91 11.85
N ASN A 189 10.20 -9.19 12.09
CA ASN A 189 10.61 -10.28 11.21
C ASN A 189 9.57 -10.46 10.09
N VAL A 190 9.86 -9.94 8.91
CA VAL A 190 8.94 -9.83 7.78
C VAL A 190 9.58 -10.33 6.48
N ASP A 191 8.78 -11.07 5.70
CA ASP A 191 9.15 -11.51 4.35
C ASP A 191 8.56 -10.55 3.28
N PRO A 192 9.26 -10.32 2.15
CA PRO A 192 8.69 -9.58 1.04
C PRO A 192 7.64 -10.42 0.30
N LEU A 193 6.47 -9.84 0.03
CA LEU A 193 5.44 -10.40 -0.85
C LEU A 193 5.11 -9.38 -1.95
N PHE A 194 5.60 -9.62 -3.16
CA PHE A 194 5.36 -8.73 -4.29
C PHE A 194 3.92 -8.84 -4.79
N ALA A 195 3.24 -7.70 -4.94
CA ALA A 195 1.91 -7.69 -5.54
C ALA A 195 1.95 -8.22 -6.98
N GLU A 196 3.04 -7.97 -7.71
CA GLU A 196 3.30 -8.48 -9.05
C GLU A 196 3.28 -10.00 -9.12
N ASN A 197 4.03 -10.68 -8.24
CA ASN A 197 4.03 -12.16 -8.18
C ASN A 197 2.62 -12.70 -7.91
N VAL A 198 1.90 -12.07 -6.96
CA VAL A 198 0.54 -12.50 -6.57
C VAL A 198 -0.47 -12.26 -7.70
N LEU A 199 -0.31 -11.20 -8.48
CA LEU A 199 -1.17 -10.91 -9.63
C LEU A 199 -0.89 -11.85 -10.81
N ALA A 200 0.38 -12.13 -11.11
CA ALA A 200 0.77 -13.06 -12.19
C ALA A 200 0.17 -14.46 -12.01
N ASP A 201 0.00 -14.85 -10.75
CA ASP A 201 -0.68 -16.03 -10.27
C ASP A 201 -2.14 -16.17 -10.73
N SER A 202 -2.76 -15.10 -11.24
CA SER A 202 -4.12 -15.07 -11.82
C SER A 202 -4.15 -15.20 -13.34
N GLY A 203 -2.99 -15.38 -13.99
CA GLY A 203 -2.86 -15.71 -15.41
C GLY A 203 -2.21 -14.64 -16.26
N SER A 204 -1.98 -14.95 -17.53
CA SER A 204 -1.20 -14.15 -18.49
C SER A 204 -1.69 -12.71 -18.66
N ARG A 205 -3.00 -12.47 -18.56
CA ARG A 205 -3.57 -11.11 -18.63
C ARG A 205 -3.04 -10.20 -17.51
N GLU A 206 -2.90 -10.72 -16.30
CA GLU A 206 -2.38 -9.95 -15.18
C GLU A 206 -0.87 -9.73 -15.30
N ILE A 207 -0.13 -10.69 -15.87
CA ILE A 207 1.29 -10.52 -16.23
C ILE A 207 1.47 -9.32 -17.17
N GLU A 208 0.69 -9.25 -18.26
CA GLU A 208 0.79 -8.12 -19.20
C GLU A 208 0.39 -6.79 -18.56
N ARG A 209 -0.62 -6.78 -17.69
CA ARG A 209 -1.01 -5.58 -16.93
C ARG A 209 0.12 -5.10 -16.02
N VAL A 210 0.82 -6.02 -15.33
CA VAL A 210 1.99 -5.69 -14.52
C VAL A 210 3.11 -5.12 -15.40
N CYS A 211 3.41 -5.77 -16.52
CA CYS A 211 4.45 -5.33 -17.45
C CYS A 211 4.15 -3.94 -18.03
N GLU A 212 2.91 -3.67 -18.42
CA GLU A 212 2.45 -2.36 -18.89
C GLU A 212 2.68 -1.26 -17.85
N TYR A 213 2.38 -1.55 -16.58
CA TYR A 213 2.60 -0.60 -15.48
C TYR A 213 4.07 -0.18 -15.35
N TYR A 214 5.01 -1.09 -15.62
CA TYR A 214 6.45 -0.88 -15.53
C TYR A 214 7.12 -0.36 -16.82
N LYS A 215 6.37 -0.16 -17.91
CA LYS A 215 6.89 0.48 -19.15
C LYS A 215 7.35 1.92 -18.96
N THR A 216 6.87 2.59 -17.91
CA THR A 216 7.31 3.93 -17.52
C THR A 216 8.08 3.85 -16.20
N PRO A 217 9.05 4.75 -15.93
CA PRO A 217 9.85 4.70 -14.72
C PRO A 217 9.01 4.66 -13.43
N LYS A 218 9.48 3.90 -12.43
CA LYS A 218 8.86 3.76 -11.10
C LYS A 218 9.91 3.91 -10.02
N GLY A 219 9.62 4.71 -8.99
CA GLY A 219 10.59 5.00 -7.93
C GLY A 219 11.91 5.59 -8.45
N GLY A 220 11.89 6.28 -9.60
CA GLY A 220 13.09 6.82 -10.25
C GLY A 220 13.93 5.81 -11.05
N LYS A 221 13.48 4.56 -11.20
CA LYS A 221 14.16 3.49 -11.94
C LYS A 221 13.33 3.05 -13.14
N GLN A 222 13.97 2.84 -14.29
CA GLN A 222 13.38 2.10 -15.40
C GLN A 222 13.65 0.60 -15.19
N TYR A 223 12.60 -0.22 -15.25
CA TYR A 223 12.71 -1.66 -15.06
C TYR A 223 12.82 -2.36 -16.41
N ASP A 224 13.54 -3.49 -16.43
CA ASP A 224 13.59 -4.42 -17.55
C ASP A 224 12.26 -5.18 -17.62
N VAL A 225 11.36 -4.72 -18.49
CA VAL A 225 10.00 -5.26 -18.62
C VAL A 225 10.01 -6.65 -19.24
N ASP A 226 10.95 -6.94 -20.13
CA ASP A 226 11.02 -8.25 -20.78
C ASP A 226 11.50 -9.31 -19.79
N ARG A 227 12.55 -9.00 -19.01
CA ARG A 227 12.96 -9.87 -17.90
C ARG A 227 11.86 -10.06 -16.86
N MET A 228 11.12 -8.99 -16.52
CA MET A 228 9.98 -9.09 -15.60
C MET A 228 8.92 -10.06 -16.14
N ARG A 229 8.58 -9.96 -17.43
CA ARG A 229 7.62 -10.84 -18.09
C ARG A 229 8.07 -12.29 -18.03
N ASP A 230 9.33 -12.57 -18.33
CA ASP A 230 9.90 -13.92 -18.31
C ASP A 230 9.80 -14.53 -16.91
N LEU A 231 10.26 -13.80 -15.88
CA LEU A 231 10.19 -14.25 -14.49
C LEU A 231 8.75 -14.58 -14.06
N LEU A 232 7.80 -13.68 -14.33
CA LEU A 232 6.40 -13.87 -13.97
C LEU A 232 5.74 -15.02 -14.74
N THR A 233 6.10 -15.22 -16.01
CA THR A 233 5.58 -16.31 -16.85
C THR A 233 6.08 -17.67 -16.37
N GLU A 234 7.34 -17.73 -15.92
CA GLU A 234 7.96 -18.94 -15.36
C GLU A 234 7.57 -19.20 -13.89
N GLY A 235 6.77 -18.33 -13.27
CA GLY A 235 6.39 -18.42 -11.86
C GLY A 235 7.55 -18.16 -10.88
N LYS A 236 8.61 -17.49 -11.34
CA LYS A 236 9.75 -17.07 -10.52
C LYS A 236 9.46 -15.74 -9.82
N SER A 237 10.10 -15.55 -8.66
CA SER A 237 9.90 -14.33 -7.87
C SER A 237 10.65 -13.14 -8.47
N LEU A 238 10.03 -11.95 -8.46
CA LEU A 238 10.70 -10.69 -8.76
C LEU A 238 11.74 -10.25 -7.72
N THR A 239 12.05 -11.07 -6.71
CA THR A 239 13.15 -10.84 -5.77
C THR A 239 14.47 -10.57 -6.50
N GLU A 240 14.71 -11.25 -7.62
CA GLU A 240 15.92 -11.07 -8.46
C GLU A 240 16.04 -9.67 -9.08
N MET A 241 14.97 -8.88 -9.07
CA MET A 241 14.92 -7.53 -9.64
C MET A 241 14.95 -6.42 -8.57
N MET A 242 15.12 -6.78 -7.29
CA MET A 242 15.16 -5.81 -6.18
C MET A 242 16.41 -4.91 -6.19
N ASP A 243 17.48 -5.30 -6.89
CA ASP A 243 18.76 -4.58 -6.99
C ASP A 243 18.75 -3.57 -8.14
#